data_AF-A0A841MVL9-F1
#
_entry.id   AF-A0A841MVL9-F1
#
_cell.length_a   1.000
_cell.length_b   1.000
_cell.length_c   1.000
_cell.angle_alpha   90.00
_cell.angle_beta   90.00
_cell.angle_gamma   90.00
#
_symmetry.space_group_name_H-M   'P 1'
#
loop_
_entity.id
_entity.type
_entity.pdbx_description
1 polymer ?
#
loop_
_entity_poly.entity_id
_entity_poly.type
_entity_poly.pdbx_seq_one_letter_code
_entity_poly.pdbx_strand_id
1 'polypeptide(L)'
;MKKFHQFTQIALLIFFVAYLIFFMAFDTVGGMFGMDEITSVGMVKILLVGFILFLLSWTISYFAMKKQSDLLAKKEAEMNQLKAKLYDLEHPNIPGTPKKPTPTKPSDTDPTNLPPRQNIT
;
A
#
# COMPACT_ATOMS: atom_id res chain seq x y z
N MET A 1 -6.29 1.18 13.45
CA MET A 1 -5.16 1.75 12.66
C MET A 1 -5.47 3.12 12.06
N LYS A 2 -6.68 3.39 11.53
CA LYS A 2 -7.06 4.73 11.02
C LYS A 2 -6.80 5.87 12.02
N LYS A 3 -7.19 5.71 13.29
CA LYS A 3 -7.01 6.75 14.32
C LYS A 3 -5.55 7.04 14.68
N PHE A 4 -4.67 6.02 14.65
CA PHE A 4 -3.25 6.20 14.96
C PHE A 4 -2.54 6.97 13.84
N HIS A 5 -2.73 6.57 12.59
CA HIS A 5 -2.20 7.28 11.43
C HIS A 5 -2.69 8.73 11.38
N GLN A 6 -3.98 8.95 11.64
CA GLN A 6 -4.57 10.29 11.72
C GLN A 6 -3.94 11.12 12.86
N PHE A 7 -3.72 10.52 14.03
CA PHE A 7 -3.06 11.18 15.16
C PHE A 7 -1.59 11.53 14.85
N THR A 8 -0.83 10.62 14.24
CA THR A 8 0.56 10.86 13.82
C THR A 8 0.65 11.96 12.77
N GLN A 9 -0.26 11.99 11.80
CA GLN A 9 -0.32 13.06 10.80
C GLN A 9 -0.70 14.41 11.42
N ILE A 10 -1.65 14.44 12.35
CA ILE A 10 -2.03 15.67 13.08
C ILE A 10 -0.87 16.15 13.94
N ALA A 11 -0.16 15.27 14.65
CA ALA A 11 1.02 15.63 15.43
C ALA A 11 2.14 16.19 14.53
N LEU A 12 2.37 15.57 13.36
CA LEU A 12 3.31 16.08 12.36
C LEU A 12 2.89 17.45 11.84
N LEU A 13 1.60 17.65 11.55
CA LEU A 13 1.05 18.93 11.10
C LEU A 13 1.26 20.01 12.16
N ILE A 14 0.92 19.73 13.42
CA ILE A 14 1.13 20.66 14.54
C ILE A 14 2.61 21.01 14.67
N PHE A 15 3.51 20.02 14.56
CA PHE A 15 4.95 20.26 14.59
C PHE A 15 5.38 21.25 13.50
N PHE A 16 4.99 21.04 12.25
CA PHE A 16 5.33 21.94 11.16
C PHE A 16 4.67 23.32 11.28
N VAL A 17 3.42 23.40 11.73
CA VAL A 17 2.71 24.69 11.93
C VAL A 17 3.35 25.50 13.06
N ALA A 18 3.65 24.87 14.19
CA ALA A 18 4.35 25.52 15.29
C ALA A 18 5.72 26.01 14.84
N TYR A 19 6.44 25.20 14.04
CA TYR A 19 7.72 25.61 13.48
C TYR A 19 7.60 26.75 12.47
N LEU A 20 6.54 26.78 11.67
CA LEU A 20 6.26 27.85 10.71
C LEU A 20 5.98 29.17 11.44
N ILE A 21 5.17 29.12 12.50
CA ILE A 21 4.88 30.29 13.36
C ILE A 21 6.17 30.77 14.03
N PHE A 22 6.96 29.85 14.58
CA PHE A 22 8.27 30.17 15.15
C PHE A 22 9.18 30.85 14.13
N PHE A 23 9.20 30.35 12.88
CA PHE A 23 9.99 30.91 11.80
C PHE A 23 9.53 32.33 11.41
N MET A 24 8.22 32.51 11.26
CA MET A 24 7.61 33.80 10.89
C MET A 24 7.74 34.85 12.00
N ALA A 25 7.72 34.41 13.25
CA ALA A 25 7.90 35.25 14.42
C ALA A 25 9.36 35.29 14.91
N PHE A 26 10.32 34.68 14.19
CA PHE A 26 11.68 34.55 14.70
C PHE A 26 12.37 35.92 14.86
N ASP A 27 12.15 36.85 13.92
CA ASP A 27 12.73 38.20 14.01
C ASP A 27 12.17 39.00 15.22
N THR A 28 10.95 38.69 15.67
CA THR A 28 10.31 39.39 16.80
C THR A 28 10.52 38.67 18.14
N VAL A 29 10.41 37.35 18.15
CA VAL A 29 10.52 36.48 19.33
C VAL A 29 11.96 36.07 19.59
N GLY A 30 12.72 35.69 18.55
CA GLY A 30 14.14 35.34 18.67
C GLY A 30 14.99 36.48 19.22
N GLY A 31 14.73 37.71 18.77
CA GLY A 31 15.34 38.93 19.32
C GLY A 31 14.94 39.23 20.77
N MET A 32 13.73 38.85 21.19
CA MET A 32 13.24 39.05 22.56
C MET A 32 13.81 38.01 23.55
N PHE A 33 14.17 36.83 23.06
CA PHE A 33 14.82 35.75 23.83
C PHE A 33 16.35 35.80 23.75
N GLY A 34 16.95 36.80 23.10
CA GLY A 34 18.40 36.95 22.98
C GLY A 34 19.08 35.83 22.18
N MET A 35 18.34 35.18 21.27
CA MET A 35 18.90 34.17 20.37
C MET A 35 19.52 34.87 19.15
N ASP A 36 20.75 34.46 18.79
CA ASP A 36 21.40 34.89 17.56
C ASP A 36 20.54 34.56 16.33
N GLU A 37 20.67 35.36 15.27
CA GLU A 37 19.99 35.14 13.99
C GLU A 37 20.08 33.67 13.55
N ILE A 38 18.98 33.12 13.02
CA ILE A 38 19.00 31.79 12.41
C ILE A 38 20.01 31.82 11.26
N THR A 39 21.20 31.28 11.53
CA THR A 39 22.20 31.03 10.50
C THR A 39 21.69 29.94 9.54
N SER A 40 22.14 29.97 8.29
CA SER A 40 21.77 28.96 7.28
C SER A 40 22.03 27.52 7.76
N VAL A 41 23.03 27.32 8.62
CA VAL A 41 23.33 26.03 9.24
C VAL A 41 22.22 25.56 10.19
N GLY A 42 21.64 26.48 10.98
CA GLY A 42 20.51 26.18 11.85
C GLY A 42 19.27 25.77 11.05
N MET A 43 18.98 26.51 9.97
CA MET A 43 17.86 26.22 9.08
C MET A 43 17.95 24.84 8.41
N VAL A 44 19.13 24.45 7.93
CA VAL A 44 19.36 23.12 7.35
C VAL A 44 19.12 22.02 8.39
N LYS A 45 19.60 22.19 9.63
CA LYS A 45 19.39 21.20 10.70
C LYS A 45 17.90 21.00 11.01
N ILE A 46 17.15 22.09 11.08
CA ILE A 46 15.71 22.08 11.33
C ILE A 46 14.95 21.34 10.23
N LEU A 47 15.27 21.67 8.97
CA LEU A 47 14.66 21.01 7.82
C LEU A 47 14.99 19.51 7.79
N LEU A 48 16.20 19.13 8.16
CA LEU A 48 16.65 17.74 8.22
C LEU A 48 15.92 16.96 9.34
N VAL A 49 15.71 17.57 10.51
CA VAL A 49 14.89 16.98 11.59
C VAL A 49 13.43 16.82 11.14
N GLY A 50 12.85 17.84 10.50
CA GLY A 50 11.50 17.76 9.94
C GLY A 50 11.37 16.68 8.87
N PHE A 51 12.39 16.52 8.02
CA PHE A 51 12.44 15.49 6.99
C PHE A 51 12.52 14.08 7.58
N ILE A 52 13.30 13.87 8.65
CA ILE A 52 13.36 12.58 9.35
C ILE A 52 12.00 12.24 9.97
N LEU A 53 11.35 13.20 10.63
CA LEU A 53 10.00 13.01 11.20
C LEU A 53 8.98 12.69 10.11
N PHE A 54 9.08 13.36 8.97
CA PHE A 54 8.26 13.08 7.79
C PHE A 54 8.49 11.66 7.28
N LEU A 55 9.74 11.21 7.11
CA LEU A 55 10.06 9.86 6.66
C LEU A 55 9.54 8.78 7.61
N LEU A 56 9.65 8.99 8.93
CA LEU A 56 9.08 8.10 9.94
C LEU A 56 7.55 8.01 9.81
N SER A 57 6.88 9.15 9.69
CA SER A 57 5.43 9.17 9.50
C SER A 57 5.03 8.49 8.18
N TRP A 58 5.76 8.75 7.10
CA TRP A 58 5.50 8.18 5.78
C TRP A 58 5.67 6.67 5.76
N THR A 59 6.75 6.14 6.32
CA THR A 59 7.00 4.69 6.38
C THR A 59 5.93 3.96 7.20
N ILE A 60 5.54 4.47 8.37
CA ILE A 60 4.44 3.90 9.17
C ILE A 60 3.14 3.86 8.37
N SER A 61 2.86 4.91 7.62
CA SER A 61 1.67 5.03 6.78
C SER A 61 1.67 4.03 5.63
N TYR A 62 2.82 3.88 4.97
CA TYR A 62 3.03 2.93 3.89
C TYR A 62 2.83 1.48 4.37
N PHE A 63 3.42 1.11 5.51
CA PHE A 63 3.23 -0.22 6.09
C PHE A 63 1.78 -0.48 6.50
N ALA A 64 1.09 0.53 7.04
CA ALA A 64 -0.32 0.40 7.40
C ALA A 64 -1.22 0.14 6.17
N MET A 65 -0.95 0.82 5.04
CA MET A 65 -1.65 0.56 3.77
C MET A 65 -1.34 -0.84 3.24
N LYS A 66 -0.07 -1.24 3.19
CA LYS A 66 0.33 -2.57 2.71
C LYS A 66 -0.33 -3.69 3.52
N LYS A 67 -0.38 -3.56 4.85
CA LYS A 67 -1.06 -4.55 5.68
C LYS A 67 -2.56 -4.66 5.38
N GLN A 68 -3.22 -3.57 5.02
CA GLN A 68 -4.64 -3.59 4.64
C GLN A 68 -4.86 -4.28 3.30
N SER A 69 -4.01 -4.01 2.29
CA SER A 69 -4.09 -4.71 1.00
C SER A 69 -3.82 -6.21 1.14
N ASP A 70 -2.82 -6.59 1.94
CA ASP A 70 -2.49 -8.00 2.16
C ASP A 70 -3.63 -8.74 2.89
N LEU A 71 -4.26 -8.08 3.85
CA LEU A 71 -5.41 -8.64 4.58
C LEU A 71 -6.63 -8.78 3.67
N LEU A 72 -6.86 -7.80 2.77
CA LEU A 72 -7.92 -7.84 1.80
C LEU A 72 -7.71 -8.97 0.77
N ALA A 73 -6.50 -9.10 0.23
CA ALA A 73 -6.15 -10.19 -0.68
C ALA A 73 -6.33 -11.57 -0.03
N LYS A 74 -5.94 -11.71 1.24
CA LYS A 74 -6.18 -12.95 2.00
C LYS A 74 -7.68 -13.25 2.15
N LYS A 75 -8.49 -12.23 2.44
CA LYS A 75 -9.94 -12.37 2.58
C LYS A 75 -10.62 -12.73 1.25
N GLU A 76 -10.16 -12.17 0.14
CA GLU A 76 -10.62 -12.56 -1.20
C GLU A 76 -10.27 -14.02 -1.52
N ALA A 77 -9.06 -14.47 -1.17
CA ALA A 77 -8.66 -15.87 -1.34
C ALA A 77 -9.51 -16.83 -0.48
N GLU A 78 -9.74 -16.50 0.79
CA GLU A 78 -10.64 -17.26 1.68
C GLU A 78 -12.06 -17.35 1.12
N MET A 79 -12.59 -16.25 0.59
CA MET A 79 -13.92 -16.21 -0.01
C MET A 79 -14.00 -17.06 -1.28
N ASN A 80 -12.99 -17.01 -2.15
CA ASN A 80 -12.93 -17.85 -3.34
C ASN A 80 -12.84 -19.34 -2.99
N GLN A 81 -12.08 -19.71 -1.96
CA GLN A 81 -12.03 -21.08 -1.46
C GLN A 81 -13.38 -21.54 -0.91
N LEU A 82 -14.10 -20.69 -0.17
CA LEU A 82 -15.43 -21.00 0.34
C LEU A 82 -16.43 -21.19 -0.81
N LYS A 83 -16.39 -20.34 -1.83
CA LYS A 83 -17.22 -20.49 -3.04
C LYS A 83 -16.93 -21.81 -3.75
N ALA A 84 -15.66 -22.20 -3.88
CA ALA A 84 -15.29 -23.47 -4.48
C ALA A 84 -15.81 -24.67 -3.67
N LYS A 85 -15.66 -24.64 -2.34
CA LYS A 85 -16.18 -25.69 -1.45
C LYS A 85 -17.71 -25.77 -1.48
N LEU A 86 -18.40 -24.63 -1.54
CA LEU A 86 -19.85 -24.59 -1.66
C LEU A 86 -20.31 -25.17 -3.00
N TYR A 87 -19.61 -24.84 -4.09
CA TYR A 87 -19.88 -25.41 -5.41
C TYR A 87 -19.72 -26.94 -5.42
N ASP A 88 -18.63 -27.44 -4.84
CA ASP A 88 -18.39 -28.89 -4.70
C ASP A 88 -19.46 -29.58 -3.83
N LEU A 89 -20.00 -28.87 -2.83
CA LEU A 89 -21.07 -29.38 -1.97
C LEU A 89 -22.42 -29.42 -2.69
N GLU A 90 -22.72 -28.40 -3.51
CA GLU A 90 -23.95 -28.33 -4.31
C GLU A 90 -23.89 -29.25 -5.54
N HIS A 91 -22.69 -29.56 -6.03
CA HIS A 91 -22.44 -30.49 -7.14
C HIS A 91 -21.56 -31.66 -6.68
N PRO A 92 -22.06 -32.52 -5.76
CA PRO A 92 -21.28 -33.64 -5.26
C PRO A 92 -20.84 -34.52 -6.44
N ASN A 93 -19.54 -34.83 -6.51
CA ASN A 93 -19.00 -35.71 -7.53
C ASN A 93 -19.64 -37.10 -7.39
N ILE A 94 -20.66 -37.35 -8.20
CA ILE A 94 -21.32 -38.64 -8.30
C ILE A 94 -20.26 -39.60 -8.87
N PRO A 95 -19.87 -40.67 -8.17
CA PRO A 95 -18.93 -41.66 -8.70
C PRO A 95 -19.61 -42.40 -9.87
N GLY A 96 -19.42 -41.88 -11.09
CA GLY A 96 -20.05 -42.40 -12.31
C GLY A 96 -20.07 -41.42 -13.49
N THR A 97 -19.93 -40.11 -13.26
CA THR A 97 -19.78 -39.15 -14.36
C THR A 97 -18.31 -38.93 -14.70
N PRO A 98 -17.89 -39.07 -15.98
CA PRO A 98 -16.52 -38.84 -16.37
C PRO A 98 -16.16 -37.38 -16.07
N LYS A 99 -15.10 -37.17 -15.27
CA LYS A 99 -14.51 -35.84 -15.06
C LYS A 99 -14.27 -35.22 -16.44
N LYS A 100 -14.98 -34.12 -16.73
CA LYS A 100 -14.60 -33.26 -17.87
C LYS A 100 -13.13 -32.90 -17.69
N PRO A 101 -12.29 -33.05 -18.72
CA PRO A 101 -10.87 -32.78 -18.59
C PRO A 101 -10.68 -31.35 -18.12
N THR A 102 -9.97 -31.21 -17.01
CA THR A 102 -9.46 -29.93 -16.51
C THR A 102 -8.81 -29.19 -17.67
N PRO A 103 -9.10 -27.90 -17.90
CA PRO A 103 -8.40 -27.14 -18.93
C PRO A 103 -6.91 -27.12 -18.58
N THR A 104 -6.13 -27.88 -19.33
CA THR A 104 -4.68 -27.83 -19.27
C THR A 104 -4.28 -26.38 -19.55
N LYS A 105 -3.63 -25.75 -18.57
CA LYS A 105 -2.93 -24.48 -18.73
C LYS A 105 -2.11 -24.58 -20.03
N PRO A 106 -2.26 -23.67 -21.01
CA PRO A 106 -1.50 -23.76 -22.24
C PRO A 106 -0.01 -23.72 -21.89
N SER A 107 0.65 -24.84 -22.14
CA SER A 107 2.09 -24.96 -22.20
C SER A 107 2.51 -24.29 -23.51
N ASP A 108 3.00 -23.06 -23.43
CA ASP A 108 3.72 -22.41 -24.51
C ASP A 108 4.99 -23.19 -24.81
N THR A 109 4.93 -24.20 -25.69
CA THR A 109 6.03 -24.63 -26.58
C THR A 109 5.60 -25.85 -27.42
N ASP A 110 4.98 -25.60 -28.59
CA ASP A 110 5.31 -26.32 -29.83
C ASP A 110 4.60 -25.65 -31.03
N PRO A 111 5.31 -24.99 -31.97
CA PRO A 111 4.70 -24.22 -33.05
C PRO A 111 4.16 -25.08 -34.21
N THR A 112 4.14 -26.42 -34.09
CA THR A 112 3.97 -27.31 -35.24
C THR A 112 2.61 -28.01 -35.31
N ASN A 113 1.68 -27.73 -34.38
CA ASN A 113 0.39 -28.43 -34.32
C ASN A 113 -0.82 -27.50 -34.53
N LEU A 114 -0.78 -26.74 -35.61
CA LEU A 114 -1.96 -26.03 -36.12
C LEU A 114 -2.89 -27.05 -36.81
N PRO A 115 -4.17 -27.16 -36.40
CA PRO A 115 -5.11 -28.03 -37.11
C PRO A 115 -5.28 -27.55 -38.56
N PRO A 116 -5.50 -28.46 -39.54
CA PRO A 116 -5.57 -28.09 -40.94
C PRO A 116 -6.69 -27.07 -41.19
N ARG A 117 -6.35 -25.92 -41.81
CA ARG A 117 -7.36 -24.97 -42.27
C ARG A 117 -8.20 -25.62 -43.36
N GLN A 118 -9.51 -25.71 -43.16
CA GLN A 118 -10.45 -26.04 -44.21
C GLN A 118 -10.50 -24.85 -45.20
N ASN A 119 -9.92 -25.02 -46.38
CA ASN A 119 -10.16 -24.12 -47.49
C ASN A 119 -11.60 -24.34 -47.96
N ILE A 120 -12.46 -23.37 -47.65
CA ILE A 120 -13.79 -23.26 -48.26
C ILE A 120 -13.58 -22.77 -49.69
N THR A 121 -14.05 -23.55 -50.67
CA THR A 121 -14.17 -23.16 -52.08
C THR A 121 -15.64 -22.93 -52.38
#